data_AF-A0A8T4Y945-F1
#
_entry.id   AF-A0A8T4Y945-F1
#
_cell.length_a   1.000
_cell.length_b   1.000
_cell.length_c   1.000
_cell.angle_alpha   90.00
_cell.angle_beta   90.00
_cell.angle_gamma   90.00
#
_symmetry.space_group_name_H-M   'P 1'
#
loop_
_entity.id
_entity.type
_entity.pdbx_description
1 polymer ?
#
loop_
_entity_poly.entity_id
_entity_poly.type
_entity_poly.pdbx_seq_one_letter_code
_entity_poly.pdbx_strand_id
1 'polypeptide(L)'
;MKFGRSTAEFYVPDGKSVEEALARTTHMGIGAHPDDLEIMAYHGILECFRKREKQFLGVVVTDGSGSPRDGVYASYTDEEMRKIRKAEQKKAAVLGEYSAVVLLDYPSSVVKNPNDHSVKEDLKKLMIATRPSYIYTHNLADKHDTHVGVAVRTIQALRELPEDACPQKVYGCEVWRDLDWMVDSDKVVFDVSDHENLAVALVSVFDSQVSGGKRYDLATLGRRRANATYYESHGTDITTAMIYAMDLTPLIKNPQIDVIEYVSSYVDKFSQEVSARIRKVL
;
A
#
# COMPACT_ATOMS: atom_id res chain seq x y z
N MET A 1 -12.64 8.08 17.91
CA MET A 1 -11.54 8.93 17.34
C MET A 1 -12.15 9.96 16.38
N LYS A 2 -11.63 11.21 16.32
CA LYS A 2 -12.11 12.24 15.37
C LYS A 2 -11.02 12.62 14.36
N PHE A 3 -11.36 12.57 13.08
CA PHE A 3 -10.50 12.93 11.95
C PHE A 3 -10.70 14.37 11.51
N GLY A 4 -9.77 14.88 10.69
CA GLY A 4 -9.86 16.21 10.10
C GLY A 4 -11.03 16.34 9.11
N ARG A 5 -11.43 15.24 8.47
CA ARG A 5 -12.63 15.16 7.62
C ARG A 5 -13.80 14.59 8.43
N SER A 6 -14.91 15.32 8.48
CA SER A 6 -16.16 14.82 9.07
C SER A 6 -16.81 13.67 8.27
N THR A 7 -16.39 13.50 7.02
CA THR A 7 -16.83 12.47 6.09
C THR A 7 -15.94 11.22 6.11
N ALA A 8 -14.94 11.18 6.99
CA ALA A 8 -14.13 9.99 7.20
C ALA A 8 -14.96 8.89 7.87
N GLU A 9 -14.74 7.64 7.47
CA GLU A 9 -15.54 6.49 7.91
C GLU A 9 -14.65 5.37 8.46
N PHE A 10 -15.11 4.75 9.54
CA PHE A 10 -14.64 3.42 9.95
C PHE A 10 -15.63 2.37 9.47
N TYR A 11 -15.10 1.25 8.99
CA TYR A 11 -15.88 0.05 8.73
C TYR A 11 -15.18 -1.15 9.38
N VAL A 12 -15.91 -1.85 10.26
CA VAL A 12 -15.43 -3.02 10.99
C VAL A 12 -16.24 -4.23 10.50
N PRO A 13 -15.68 -5.12 9.68
CA PRO A 13 -16.45 -6.13 8.95
C PRO A 13 -17.05 -7.20 9.86
N ASP A 14 -16.45 -7.48 11.03
CA ASP A 14 -16.95 -8.46 12.00
C ASP A 14 -17.89 -7.87 13.07
N GLY A 15 -18.28 -6.59 12.92
CA GLY A 15 -19.26 -5.93 13.78
C GLY A 15 -18.79 -5.59 15.20
N LYS A 16 -17.49 -5.77 15.50
CA LYS A 16 -16.90 -5.32 16.76
C LYS A 16 -16.85 -3.80 16.88
N SER A 17 -16.53 -3.30 18.07
CA SER A 17 -16.32 -1.86 18.26
C SER A 17 -15.09 -1.38 17.50
N VAL A 18 -15.07 -0.08 17.14
CA VAL A 18 -13.90 0.54 16.50
C VAL A 18 -12.69 0.46 17.42
N GLU A 19 -12.89 0.64 18.73
CA GLU A 19 -11.84 0.56 19.74
C GLU A 19 -11.19 -0.83 19.77
N GLU A 20 -11.99 -1.90 19.73
CA GLU A 20 -11.48 -3.27 19.71
C GLU A 20 -10.75 -3.57 18.38
N ALA A 21 -11.31 -3.12 17.26
CA ALA A 21 -10.69 -3.28 15.95
C ALA A 21 -9.32 -2.60 15.86
N LEU A 22 -9.19 -1.39 16.40
CA LEU A 22 -7.91 -0.67 16.45
C LEU A 22 -6.92 -1.38 17.38
N ALA A 23 -7.35 -1.74 18.59
CA ALA A 23 -6.46 -2.32 19.61
C ALA A 23 -5.84 -3.67 19.23
N ARG A 24 -6.55 -4.49 18.45
CA ARG A 24 -6.04 -5.80 17.97
C ARG A 24 -5.18 -5.72 16.71
N THR A 25 -5.04 -4.53 16.11
CA THR A 25 -4.32 -4.37 14.83
C THR A 25 -2.84 -4.67 14.99
N THR A 26 -2.28 -5.44 14.07
CA THR A 26 -0.85 -5.82 14.07
C THR A 26 -0.15 -5.41 12.79
N HIS A 27 -0.89 -5.41 11.67
CA HIS A 27 -0.43 -5.01 10.35
C HIS A 27 -1.33 -3.88 9.87
N MET A 28 -0.75 -2.84 9.29
CA MET A 28 -1.50 -1.72 8.74
C MET A 28 -1.08 -1.48 7.29
N GLY A 29 -2.04 -1.42 6.37
CA GLY A 29 -1.81 -0.92 5.01
C GLY A 29 -2.32 0.52 4.88
N ILE A 30 -1.56 1.39 4.23
CA ILE A 30 -1.91 2.80 3.99
C ILE A 30 -1.85 3.06 2.49
N GLY A 31 -3.01 3.00 1.84
CA GLY A 31 -3.24 3.21 0.41
C GLY A 31 -3.69 4.63 0.11
N ALA A 32 -3.42 5.09 -1.10
CA ALA A 32 -3.83 6.41 -1.54
C ALA A 32 -5.29 6.37 -2.00
N HIS A 33 -5.65 5.36 -2.79
CA HIS A 33 -6.96 5.19 -3.40
C HIS A 33 -7.57 3.83 -3.01
N PRO A 34 -8.89 3.67 -3.20
CA PRO A 34 -9.53 2.37 -3.12
C PRO A 34 -8.97 1.45 -4.20
N ASP A 35 -8.53 0.24 -3.84
CA ASP A 35 -7.79 -0.79 -4.62
C ASP A 35 -6.29 -0.96 -4.26
N ASP A 36 -5.63 0.11 -3.83
CA ASP A 36 -4.17 0.12 -3.62
C ASP A 36 -3.74 -0.95 -2.60
N LEU A 37 -4.51 -1.14 -1.53
CA LEU A 37 -4.16 -2.05 -0.44
C LEU A 37 -4.10 -3.51 -0.93
N GLU A 38 -5.07 -3.90 -1.75
CA GLU A 38 -5.20 -5.25 -2.29
C GLU A 38 -4.12 -5.55 -3.35
N ILE A 39 -3.61 -4.50 -4.00
CA ILE A 39 -2.49 -4.59 -4.94
C ILE A 39 -1.16 -4.69 -4.18
N MET A 40 -0.86 -3.71 -3.32
CA MET A 40 0.48 -3.50 -2.77
C MET A 40 0.73 -4.17 -1.43
N ALA A 41 -0.30 -4.30 -0.59
CA ALA A 41 -0.19 -4.80 0.78
C ALA A 41 -0.74 -6.24 0.93
N TYR A 42 -0.89 -6.97 -0.18
CA TYR A 42 -1.44 -8.34 -0.14
C TYR A 42 -0.66 -9.28 0.76
N HIS A 43 0.66 -9.14 0.87
CA HIS A 43 1.45 -9.90 1.85
C HIS A 43 0.95 -9.69 3.29
N GLY A 44 0.70 -8.44 3.69
CA GLY A 44 0.16 -8.13 5.02
C GLY A 44 -1.26 -8.66 5.24
N ILE A 45 -2.09 -8.64 4.18
CA ILE A 45 -3.44 -9.22 4.20
C ILE A 45 -3.36 -10.74 4.37
N LEU A 46 -2.52 -11.40 3.58
CA LEU A 46 -2.30 -12.85 3.59
C LEU A 46 -1.78 -13.34 4.95
N GLU A 47 -0.82 -12.62 5.54
CA GLU A 47 -0.28 -12.91 6.87
C GLU A 47 -1.34 -12.85 7.99
N CYS A 48 -2.40 -12.06 7.80
CA CYS A 48 -3.49 -11.90 8.77
C CYS A 48 -4.72 -12.76 8.46
N PHE A 49 -4.90 -13.17 7.21
CA PHE A 49 -6.06 -13.91 6.76
C PHE A 49 -6.23 -15.21 7.56
N ARG A 50 -7.42 -15.42 8.15
CA ARG A 50 -7.75 -16.57 9.00
C ARG A 50 -6.82 -16.75 10.21
N LYS A 51 -6.20 -15.67 10.71
CA LYS A 51 -5.41 -15.68 11.94
C LYS A 51 -6.16 -15.00 13.08
N ARG A 52 -6.01 -15.54 14.29
CA ARG A 52 -6.55 -14.91 15.51
C ARG A 52 -5.63 -13.82 16.05
N GLU A 53 -4.32 -14.08 16.04
CA GLU A 53 -3.31 -13.20 16.67
C GLU A 53 -2.67 -12.19 15.72
N LYS A 54 -2.99 -12.27 14.41
CA LYS A 54 -2.58 -11.30 13.40
C LYS A 54 -3.83 -10.72 12.76
N GLN A 55 -3.86 -9.40 12.63
CA GLN A 55 -5.00 -8.63 12.18
C GLN A 55 -4.53 -7.46 11.33
N PHE A 56 -5.13 -7.33 10.14
CA PHE A 56 -4.80 -6.30 9.15
C PHE A 56 -5.81 -5.16 9.20
N LEU A 57 -5.34 -3.93 9.32
CA LEU A 57 -6.16 -2.73 9.18
C LEU A 57 -5.78 -1.99 7.90
N GLY A 58 -6.77 -1.69 7.07
CA GLY A 58 -6.60 -0.86 5.89
C GLY A 58 -6.88 0.62 6.17
N VAL A 59 -6.06 1.51 5.62
CA VAL A 59 -6.32 2.95 5.58
C VAL A 59 -6.31 3.38 4.12
N VAL A 60 -7.42 3.94 3.63
CA VAL A 60 -7.50 4.59 2.32
C VAL A 60 -7.57 6.09 2.53
N VAL A 61 -6.55 6.79 2.05
CA VAL A 61 -6.37 8.22 2.35
C VAL A 61 -7.36 9.08 1.55
N THR A 62 -7.54 8.80 0.26
CA THR A 62 -8.31 9.66 -0.63
C THR A 62 -9.69 9.13 -0.96
N ASP A 63 -10.55 10.02 -1.44
CA ASP A 63 -11.93 9.70 -1.81
C ASP A 63 -12.08 8.96 -3.15
N GLY A 64 -11.00 8.87 -3.94
CA GLY A 64 -11.00 8.23 -5.25
C GLY A 64 -12.04 8.82 -6.20
N SER A 65 -12.40 10.09 -6.11
CA SER A 65 -13.42 10.69 -7.00
C SER A 65 -12.91 10.89 -8.44
N GLY A 66 -11.62 11.17 -8.61
CA GLY A 66 -11.03 11.58 -9.89
C GLY A 66 -10.38 10.49 -10.74
N SER A 67 -10.42 9.21 -10.36
CA SER A 67 -9.79 8.18 -11.21
C SER A 67 -10.61 7.92 -12.47
N PRO A 68 -9.98 7.48 -13.58
CA PRO A 68 -10.65 7.22 -14.85
C PRO A 68 -11.92 6.38 -14.69
N ARG A 69 -12.93 6.69 -15.49
CA ARG A 69 -14.19 5.96 -15.58
C ARG A 69 -14.56 5.78 -17.04
N ASP A 70 -15.00 4.58 -17.39
CA ASP A 70 -15.42 4.19 -18.73
C ASP A 70 -16.55 3.15 -18.63
N GLY A 71 -17.09 2.73 -19.76
CA GLY A 71 -18.12 1.68 -19.84
C GLY A 71 -19.37 2.04 -19.04
N VAL A 72 -19.82 1.12 -18.20
CA VAL A 72 -21.04 1.30 -17.37
C VAL A 72 -20.93 2.46 -16.37
N TYR A 73 -19.71 2.92 -16.07
CA TYR A 73 -19.45 4.01 -15.13
C TYR A 73 -19.22 5.37 -15.82
N ALA A 74 -19.23 5.43 -17.15
CA ALA A 74 -18.87 6.64 -17.89
C ALA A 74 -19.76 7.85 -17.56
N SER A 75 -21.05 7.62 -17.26
CA SER A 75 -22.02 8.67 -16.93
C SER A 75 -22.13 9.00 -15.45
N TYR A 76 -21.36 8.31 -14.58
CA TYR A 76 -21.46 8.49 -13.14
C TYR A 76 -20.77 9.79 -12.73
N THR A 77 -21.37 10.52 -11.80
CA THR A 77 -20.77 11.69 -11.16
C THR A 77 -19.67 11.29 -10.19
N ASP A 78 -18.83 12.25 -9.80
CA ASP A 78 -17.75 12.04 -8.82
C ASP A 78 -18.29 11.58 -7.46
N GLU A 79 -19.47 12.07 -7.05
CA GLU A 79 -20.12 11.66 -5.80
C GLU A 79 -20.62 10.21 -5.85
N GLU A 80 -21.19 9.79 -6.98
CA GLU A 80 -21.63 8.41 -7.18
C GLU A 80 -20.44 7.45 -7.21
N MET A 81 -19.36 7.82 -7.92
CA MET A 81 -18.13 7.02 -7.97
C MET A 81 -17.50 6.86 -6.59
N ARG A 82 -17.46 7.94 -5.80
CA ARG A 82 -16.98 7.89 -4.41
C ARG A 82 -17.80 6.91 -3.57
N LYS A 83 -19.13 6.91 -3.68
CA LYS A 83 -20.01 5.95 -2.97
C LYS A 83 -19.72 4.50 -3.39
N ILE A 84 -19.58 4.24 -4.69
CA ILE A 84 -19.26 2.91 -5.22
C ILE A 84 -17.92 2.42 -4.70
N ARG A 85 -16.87 3.21 -4.84
CA ARG A 85 -15.51 2.80 -4.47
C ARG A 85 -15.36 2.59 -2.96
N LYS A 86 -16.06 3.37 -2.14
CA LYS A 86 -16.18 3.10 -0.70
C LYS A 86 -16.85 1.76 -0.44
N ALA A 87 -17.92 1.42 -1.17
CA ALA A 87 -18.59 0.13 -1.02
C ALA A 87 -17.71 -1.04 -1.48
N GLU A 88 -16.95 -0.89 -2.56
CA GLU A 88 -16.00 -1.89 -3.05
C GLU A 88 -14.88 -2.13 -2.04
N GLN A 89 -14.30 -1.07 -1.47
CA GLN A 89 -13.27 -1.19 -0.43
C GLN A 89 -13.80 -1.91 0.82
N LYS A 90 -15.05 -1.66 1.21
CA LYS A 90 -15.69 -2.38 2.32
C LYS A 90 -15.88 -3.86 2.00
N LYS A 91 -16.21 -4.22 0.75
CA LYS A 91 -16.26 -5.63 0.32
C LYS A 91 -14.87 -6.28 0.36
N ALA A 92 -13.82 -5.58 -0.07
CA ALA A 92 -12.44 -6.07 0.05
C ALA A 92 -12.06 -6.35 1.51
N ALA A 93 -12.45 -5.46 2.44
CA ALA A 93 -12.24 -5.66 3.87
C ALA A 93 -12.97 -6.89 4.44
N VAL A 94 -14.18 -7.20 3.92
CA VAL A 94 -14.89 -8.45 4.28
C VAL A 94 -14.15 -9.67 3.72
N LEU A 95 -13.76 -9.65 2.44
CA LEU A 95 -13.07 -10.76 1.78
C LEU A 95 -11.71 -11.07 2.41
N GLY A 96 -10.95 -10.03 2.78
CA GLY A 96 -9.63 -10.14 3.39
C GLY A 96 -9.64 -10.29 4.91
N GLU A 97 -10.81 -10.37 5.54
CA GLU A 97 -10.98 -10.49 7.01
C GLU A 97 -10.23 -9.39 7.80
N TYR A 98 -10.35 -8.13 7.35
CA TYR A 98 -9.64 -7.01 8.01
C TYR A 98 -10.19 -6.76 9.42
N SER A 99 -9.36 -6.25 10.33
CA SER A 99 -9.86 -5.75 11.62
C SER A 99 -10.74 -4.52 11.42
N ALA A 100 -10.35 -3.62 10.52
CA ALA A 100 -11.12 -2.49 10.04
C ALA A 100 -10.58 -1.98 8.70
N VAL A 101 -11.38 -1.19 8.00
CA VAL A 101 -10.89 -0.23 7.01
C VAL A 101 -11.31 1.18 7.39
N VAL A 102 -10.37 2.11 7.27
CA VAL A 102 -10.55 3.54 7.55
C VAL A 102 -10.50 4.30 6.23
N LEU A 103 -11.58 4.97 5.89
CA LEU A 103 -11.71 5.76 4.67
C LEU A 103 -11.58 7.23 5.07
N LEU A 104 -10.40 7.84 4.93
CA LEU A 104 -10.13 9.20 5.43
C LEU A 104 -10.74 10.29 4.56
N ASP A 105 -11.02 9.98 3.29
CA ASP A 105 -11.87 10.80 2.44
C ASP A 105 -11.31 12.21 2.16
N TYR A 106 -10.00 12.29 2.01
CA TYR A 106 -9.32 13.49 1.55
C TYR A 106 -9.33 13.60 0.02
N PRO A 107 -9.36 14.81 -0.56
CA PRO A 107 -9.04 14.97 -1.97
C PRO A 107 -7.53 14.79 -2.18
N SER A 108 -7.13 14.26 -3.34
CA SER A 108 -5.71 14.06 -3.67
C SER A 108 -4.89 15.36 -3.66
N SER A 109 -5.53 16.51 -3.87
CA SER A 109 -4.89 17.84 -3.77
C SER A 109 -4.37 18.15 -2.36
N VAL A 110 -5.07 17.71 -1.31
CA VAL A 110 -4.63 17.89 0.09
C VAL A 110 -3.40 17.03 0.38
N VAL A 111 -3.41 15.77 -0.06
CA VAL A 111 -2.24 14.87 0.09
C VAL A 111 -0.99 15.46 -0.56
N LYS A 112 -1.15 16.02 -1.77
CA LYS A 112 -0.04 16.59 -2.56
C LYS A 112 0.43 17.97 -2.07
N ASN A 113 -0.31 18.64 -1.19
CA ASN A 113 0.07 19.96 -0.67
C ASN A 113 1.10 19.82 0.46
N PRO A 114 2.36 20.30 0.32
CA PRO A 114 3.38 20.20 1.37
C PRO A 114 3.04 20.97 2.65
N ASN A 115 2.17 21.97 2.57
CA ASN A 115 1.78 22.82 3.70
C ASN A 115 0.51 22.33 4.41
N ASP A 116 -0.14 21.27 3.91
CA ASP A 116 -1.29 20.66 4.58
C ASP A 116 -0.85 19.41 5.34
N HIS A 117 -0.94 19.50 6.67
CA HIS A 117 -0.54 18.44 7.59
C HIS A 117 -1.71 17.56 8.04
N SER A 118 -2.93 17.80 7.55
CA SER A 118 -4.14 17.13 8.06
C SER A 118 -4.07 15.60 7.94
N VAL A 119 -3.62 15.10 6.78
CA VAL A 119 -3.44 13.67 6.52
C VAL A 119 -2.39 13.08 7.46
N LYS A 120 -1.25 13.74 7.62
CA LYS A 120 -0.17 13.33 8.52
C LYS A 120 -0.69 13.19 9.96
N GLU A 121 -1.45 14.17 10.44
CA GLU A 121 -2.02 14.15 11.80
C GLU A 121 -3.02 13.01 12.01
N ASP A 122 -3.87 12.73 11.02
CA ASP A 122 -4.83 11.63 11.12
C ASP A 122 -4.16 10.25 11.04
N LEU A 123 -3.13 10.08 10.20
CA LEU A 123 -2.30 8.88 10.18
C LEU A 123 -1.58 8.66 11.52
N LYS A 124 -1.03 9.73 12.12
CA LYS A 124 -0.39 9.67 13.44
C LYS A 124 -1.37 9.18 14.52
N LYS A 125 -2.61 9.72 14.55
CA LYS A 125 -3.65 9.25 15.49
C LYS A 125 -3.95 7.77 15.33
N LEU A 126 -4.08 7.29 14.09
CA LEU A 126 -4.32 5.88 13.79
C LEU A 126 -3.18 5.00 14.27
N MET A 127 -1.94 5.38 13.96
CA MET A 127 -0.74 4.63 14.36
C MET A 127 -0.58 4.58 15.88
N ILE A 128 -0.87 5.67 16.61
CA ILE A 128 -0.85 5.70 18.08
C ILE A 128 -1.92 4.75 18.66
N ALA A 129 -3.12 4.72 18.08
CA ALA A 129 -4.22 3.90 18.59
C ALA A 129 -4.08 2.41 18.27
N THR A 130 -3.34 2.07 17.21
CA THR A 130 -3.21 0.70 16.70
C THR A 130 -1.87 0.06 17.00
N ARG A 131 -0.80 0.87 17.09
CA ARG A 131 0.59 0.45 17.34
C ARG A 131 0.99 -0.78 16.50
N PRO A 132 0.84 -0.72 15.16
CA PRO A 132 1.06 -1.87 14.31
C PRO A 132 2.54 -2.23 14.32
N SER A 133 2.85 -3.52 14.29
CA SER A 133 4.24 -3.99 14.15
C SER A 133 4.75 -3.83 12.71
N TYR A 134 3.85 -3.90 11.73
CA TYR A 134 4.19 -3.83 10.30
C TYR A 134 3.32 -2.81 9.58
N ILE A 135 3.95 -1.95 8.78
CA ILE A 135 3.24 -0.99 7.93
C ILE A 135 3.61 -1.21 6.46
N TYR A 136 2.60 -1.22 5.61
CA TYR A 136 2.71 -1.27 4.16
C TYR A 136 2.17 0.03 3.58
N THR A 137 2.94 0.71 2.74
CA THR A 137 2.54 1.93 2.03
C THR A 137 3.15 1.89 0.63
N HIS A 138 2.85 2.89 -0.19
CA HIS A 138 3.48 3.09 -1.49
C HIS A 138 5.01 3.24 -1.41
N ASN A 139 5.73 2.78 -2.44
CA ASN A 139 7.15 3.09 -2.61
C ASN A 139 7.36 4.56 -3.03
N LEU A 140 8.51 5.13 -2.67
CA LEU A 140 8.83 6.53 -2.93
C LEU A 140 9.19 6.84 -4.40
N ALA A 141 9.41 5.80 -5.22
CA ALA A 141 9.73 5.92 -6.64
C ALA A 141 8.50 5.67 -7.54
N ASP A 142 7.30 5.59 -6.97
CA ASP A 142 6.08 5.28 -7.72
C ASP A 142 5.80 6.33 -8.81
N LYS A 143 5.10 5.93 -9.89
CA LYS A 143 4.78 6.81 -11.02
C LYS A 143 3.59 7.75 -10.74
N HIS A 144 2.93 7.62 -9.60
CA HIS A 144 1.73 8.38 -9.28
C HIS A 144 1.97 9.36 -8.12
N ASP A 145 1.85 10.67 -8.37
CA ASP A 145 2.18 11.71 -7.39
C ASP A 145 1.43 11.58 -6.05
N THR A 146 0.15 11.19 -6.07
CA THR A 146 -0.61 10.95 -4.83
C THR A 146 -0.04 9.78 -4.02
N HIS A 147 0.51 8.74 -4.67
CA HIS A 147 1.10 7.58 -3.99
C HIS A 147 2.37 8.01 -3.26
N VAL A 148 3.24 8.76 -3.95
CA VAL A 148 4.44 9.38 -3.36
C VAL A 148 4.04 10.31 -2.22
N GLY A 149 2.99 11.13 -2.39
CA GLY A 149 2.46 12.00 -1.35
C GLY A 149 2.02 11.23 -0.09
N VAL A 150 1.28 10.13 -0.24
CA VAL A 150 0.87 9.27 0.90
C VAL A 150 2.08 8.62 1.58
N ALA A 151 3.05 8.13 0.81
CA ALA A 151 4.28 7.57 1.38
C ALA A 151 5.05 8.61 2.22
N VAL A 152 5.19 9.84 1.71
CA VAL A 152 5.84 10.95 2.43
C VAL A 152 5.06 11.32 3.69
N ARG A 153 3.72 11.45 3.62
CA ARG A 153 2.90 11.77 4.81
C ARG A 153 2.96 10.66 5.86
N THR A 154 3.04 9.40 5.43
CA THR A 154 3.24 8.24 6.31
C THR A 154 4.58 8.31 7.02
N ILE A 155 5.68 8.57 6.30
CA ILE A 155 7.02 8.73 6.89
C ILE A 155 7.06 9.91 7.88
N GLN A 156 6.47 11.05 7.51
CA GLN A 156 6.39 12.22 8.38
C GLN A 156 5.62 11.92 9.68
N ALA A 157 4.48 11.21 9.59
CA ALA A 157 3.71 10.81 10.76
C ALA A 157 4.52 9.86 11.67
N LEU A 158 5.21 8.89 11.06
CA LEU A 158 6.03 7.91 11.77
C LEU A 158 7.24 8.53 12.48
N ARG A 159 7.87 9.55 11.89
CA ARG A 159 8.97 10.30 12.51
C ARG A 159 8.55 11.10 13.75
N GLU A 160 7.26 11.36 13.91
CA GLU A 160 6.69 12.08 15.06
C GLU A 160 6.11 11.14 16.13
N LEU A 161 6.17 9.82 15.93
CA LEU A 161 5.69 8.87 16.93
C LEU A 161 6.67 8.76 18.10
N PRO A 162 6.15 8.48 19.32
CA PRO A 162 7.00 8.06 20.41
C PRO A 162 7.64 6.70 20.08
N GLU A 163 8.85 6.46 20.60
CA GLU A 163 9.67 5.29 20.27
C GLU A 163 8.94 3.96 20.48
N ASP A 164 8.11 3.88 21.53
CA ASP A 164 7.35 2.70 21.87
C ASP A 164 6.19 2.39 20.89
N ALA A 165 5.73 3.40 20.13
CA ALA A 165 4.69 3.26 19.11
C ALA A 165 5.24 3.04 17.69
N CYS A 166 6.56 3.09 17.49
CA CYS A 166 7.18 2.88 16.18
C CYS A 166 7.01 1.42 15.72
N PRO A 167 6.66 1.18 14.45
CA PRO A 167 6.56 -0.17 13.91
C PRO A 167 7.95 -0.82 13.80
N GLN A 168 7.98 -2.15 13.81
CA GLN A 168 9.19 -2.92 13.60
C GLN A 168 9.70 -2.78 12.16
N LYS A 169 8.77 -2.75 11.21
CA LYS A 169 9.06 -2.67 9.77
C LYS A 169 8.07 -1.79 9.02
N VAL A 170 8.59 -1.06 8.04
CA VAL A 170 7.82 -0.23 7.12
C VAL A 170 8.25 -0.55 5.70
N TYR A 171 7.29 -0.90 4.85
CA TYR A 171 7.53 -1.37 3.48
C TYR A 171 6.90 -0.43 2.46
N GLY A 172 7.71 0.04 1.51
CA GLY A 172 7.26 0.78 0.33
C GLY A 172 7.02 -0.18 -0.83
N CYS A 173 5.77 -0.48 -1.12
CA CYS A 173 5.35 -1.57 -2.00
C CYS A 173 5.08 -1.09 -3.44
N GLU A 174 5.08 -2.04 -4.38
CA GLU A 174 4.85 -1.81 -5.80
C GLU A 174 3.38 -1.52 -6.15
N VAL A 175 3.13 -0.50 -6.99
CA VAL A 175 1.82 -0.29 -7.65
C VAL A 175 2.01 0.17 -9.10
N TRP A 176 2.24 1.46 -9.36
CA TRP A 176 2.40 1.93 -10.75
C TRP A 176 3.81 1.77 -11.27
N ARG A 177 4.81 1.89 -10.39
CA ARG A 177 6.18 1.47 -10.67
C ARG A 177 6.45 0.17 -9.92
N ASP A 178 6.94 -0.82 -10.66
CA ASP A 178 7.60 -1.98 -10.07
C ASP A 178 8.96 -1.58 -9.45
N LEU A 179 9.57 -2.51 -8.75
CA LEU A 179 10.86 -2.36 -8.07
C LEU A 179 11.91 -3.32 -8.64
N ASP A 180 11.66 -3.93 -9.80
CA ASP A 180 12.64 -4.80 -10.45
C ASP A 180 13.97 -4.07 -10.77
N TRP A 181 13.89 -2.76 -11.00
CA TRP A 181 15.06 -1.89 -11.18
C TRP A 181 15.93 -1.77 -9.93
N MET A 182 15.46 -2.13 -8.73
CA MET A 182 16.32 -2.15 -7.55
C MET A 182 17.34 -3.28 -7.68
N VAL A 183 18.51 -3.10 -7.07
CA VAL A 183 19.49 -4.20 -6.99
C VAL A 183 18.96 -5.31 -6.09
N ASP A 184 19.20 -6.58 -6.43
CA ASP A 184 18.52 -7.70 -5.76
C ASP A 184 18.77 -7.77 -4.25
N SER A 185 19.97 -7.39 -3.80
CA SER A 185 20.34 -7.37 -2.38
C SER A 185 19.59 -6.34 -1.54
N ASP A 186 18.99 -5.34 -2.20
CA ASP A 186 18.25 -4.25 -1.56
C ASP A 186 16.72 -4.49 -1.59
N LYS A 187 16.24 -5.46 -2.37
CA LYS A 187 14.82 -5.80 -2.46
C LYS A 187 14.36 -6.54 -1.20
N VAL A 188 13.24 -6.11 -0.65
CA VAL A 188 12.43 -6.97 0.21
C VAL A 188 11.52 -7.79 -0.70
N VAL A 189 11.55 -9.11 -0.56
CA VAL A 189 10.78 -10.04 -1.40
C VAL A 189 9.76 -10.77 -0.54
N PHE A 190 8.50 -10.66 -0.91
CA PHE A 190 7.41 -11.35 -0.25
C PHE A 190 6.93 -12.51 -1.12
N ASP A 191 6.97 -13.72 -0.57
CA ASP A 191 6.23 -14.86 -1.13
C ASP A 191 4.74 -14.65 -0.87
N VAL A 192 3.96 -14.63 -1.95
CA VAL A 192 2.50 -14.48 -1.92
C VAL A 192 1.80 -15.52 -2.79
N SER A 193 2.42 -16.69 -2.95
CA SER A 193 1.87 -17.80 -3.74
C SER A 193 0.64 -18.46 -3.10
N ASP A 194 0.55 -18.44 -1.78
CA ASP A 194 -0.58 -18.99 -1.05
C ASP A 194 -1.87 -18.17 -1.28
N HIS A 195 -3.00 -18.88 -1.29
CA HIS A 195 -4.34 -18.29 -1.43
C HIS A 195 -4.53 -17.40 -2.68
N GLU A 196 -4.06 -17.85 -3.84
CA GLU A 196 -4.28 -17.17 -5.13
C GLU A 196 -5.76 -16.78 -5.38
N ASN A 197 -6.71 -17.63 -4.96
CA ASN A 197 -8.14 -17.32 -5.06
C ASN A 197 -8.54 -16.07 -4.26
N LEU A 198 -7.93 -15.84 -3.10
CA LEU A 198 -8.11 -14.61 -2.31
C LEU A 198 -7.45 -13.43 -3.02
N ALA A 199 -6.22 -13.61 -3.51
CA ALA A 199 -5.50 -12.56 -4.26
C ALA A 199 -6.35 -12.03 -5.43
N VAL A 200 -6.92 -12.95 -6.23
CA VAL A 200 -7.81 -12.62 -7.35
C VAL A 200 -9.06 -11.90 -6.86
N ALA A 201 -9.75 -12.47 -5.86
CA ALA A 201 -11.01 -11.91 -5.37
C ALA A 201 -10.85 -10.48 -4.83
N LEU A 202 -9.76 -10.20 -4.13
CA LEU A 202 -9.47 -8.90 -3.54
C LEU A 202 -9.30 -7.80 -4.59
N VAL A 203 -8.61 -8.07 -5.70
CA VAL A 203 -8.46 -7.06 -6.77
C VAL A 203 -9.69 -7.01 -7.68
N SER A 204 -10.38 -8.13 -7.91
CA SER A 204 -11.54 -8.19 -8.79
C SER A 204 -12.82 -7.58 -8.19
N VAL A 205 -12.88 -7.34 -6.88
CA VAL A 205 -14.06 -6.73 -6.23
C VAL A 205 -14.25 -5.24 -6.61
N PHE A 206 -13.19 -4.60 -7.10
CA PHE A 206 -13.20 -3.21 -7.58
C PHE A 206 -13.65 -3.13 -9.03
N ASP A 207 -14.90 -3.55 -9.30
CA ASP A 207 -15.49 -3.54 -10.65
C ASP A 207 -15.40 -2.16 -11.29
N SER A 208 -15.60 -1.10 -10.51
CA SER A 208 -15.48 0.28 -10.98
C SER A 208 -14.08 0.67 -11.47
N GLN A 209 -13.04 -0.02 -11.00
CA GLN A 209 -11.66 0.16 -11.48
C GLN A 209 -11.36 -0.78 -12.65
N VAL A 210 -11.79 -2.04 -12.55
CA VAL A 210 -11.47 -3.11 -13.51
C VAL A 210 -12.26 -2.94 -14.82
N SER A 211 -13.57 -2.76 -14.71
CA SER A 211 -14.47 -2.54 -15.86
C SER A 211 -14.38 -1.11 -16.41
N GLY A 212 -13.78 -0.19 -15.66
CA GLY A 212 -13.51 1.20 -16.04
C GLY A 212 -12.35 1.40 -17.03
N GLY A 213 -11.95 0.36 -17.75
CA GLY A 213 -10.99 0.42 -18.86
C GLY A 213 -9.54 0.04 -18.52
N LYS A 214 -9.22 -0.32 -17.27
CA LYS A 214 -7.89 -0.82 -16.89
C LYS A 214 -7.97 -2.12 -16.09
N ARG A 215 -7.53 -3.21 -16.71
CA ARG A 215 -7.52 -4.56 -16.12
C ARG A 215 -6.39 -4.77 -15.12
N TYR A 216 -6.40 -3.99 -14.04
CA TYR A 216 -5.43 -4.10 -12.95
C TYR A 216 -5.49 -5.47 -12.27
N ASP A 217 -6.65 -6.13 -12.27
CA ASP A 217 -6.83 -7.49 -11.80
C ASP A 217 -5.90 -8.48 -12.53
N LEU A 218 -5.84 -8.39 -13.86
CA LEU A 218 -4.92 -9.21 -14.67
C LEU A 218 -3.48 -8.77 -14.52
N ALA A 219 -3.23 -7.46 -14.59
CA ALA A 219 -1.87 -6.90 -14.55
C ALA A 219 -1.18 -7.16 -13.21
N THR A 220 -1.89 -7.04 -12.09
CA THR A 220 -1.36 -7.26 -10.73
C THR A 220 -0.94 -8.71 -10.54
N LEU A 221 -1.82 -9.66 -10.88
CA LEU A 221 -1.48 -11.09 -10.77
C LEU A 221 -0.39 -11.48 -11.77
N GLY A 222 -0.44 -10.93 -12.98
CA GLY A 222 0.61 -11.10 -13.99
C GLY A 222 1.97 -10.61 -13.48
N ARG A 223 2.03 -9.44 -12.85
CA ARG A 223 3.26 -8.91 -12.24
C ARG A 223 3.78 -9.84 -11.15
N ARG A 224 2.92 -10.33 -10.25
CA ARG A 224 3.37 -11.20 -9.17
C ARG A 224 4.03 -12.48 -9.69
N ARG A 225 3.46 -13.07 -10.75
CA ARG A 225 4.06 -14.23 -11.44
C ARG A 225 5.35 -13.86 -12.17
N ALA A 226 5.36 -12.71 -12.87
CA ALA A 226 6.56 -12.22 -13.55
C ALA A 226 7.71 -11.99 -12.56
N ASN A 227 7.45 -11.34 -11.42
CA ASN A 227 8.42 -11.16 -10.36
C ASN A 227 8.97 -12.51 -9.88
N ALA A 228 8.10 -13.49 -9.63
CA ALA A 228 8.53 -14.82 -9.19
C ALA A 228 9.44 -15.54 -10.20
N THR A 229 9.10 -15.50 -11.49
CA THR A 229 9.86 -16.17 -12.55
C THR A 229 11.15 -15.44 -12.93
N TYR A 230 11.16 -14.10 -12.92
CA TYR A 230 12.33 -13.30 -13.27
C TYR A 230 13.22 -12.95 -12.07
N TYR A 231 12.91 -13.47 -10.87
CA TYR A 231 13.66 -13.17 -9.65
C TYR A 231 15.14 -13.56 -9.74
N GLU A 232 15.46 -14.74 -10.29
CA GLU A 232 16.84 -15.20 -10.40
C GLU A 232 17.12 -15.82 -11.77
N SER A 233 18.12 -15.29 -12.47
CA SER A 233 18.44 -15.68 -13.86
C SER A 233 19.06 -17.08 -14.03
N HIS A 234 19.65 -17.65 -12.98
CA HIS A 234 20.36 -18.94 -13.03
C HIS A 234 19.80 -19.96 -12.02
N GLY A 235 18.77 -19.58 -11.27
CA GLY A 235 18.03 -20.43 -10.34
C GLY A 235 16.73 -20.94 -10.96
N THR A 236 16.05 -21.83 -10.23
CA THR A 236 14.66 -22.20 -10.53
C THR A 236 13.72 -21.43 -9.60
N ASP A 237 12.51 -21.13 -10.07
CA ASP A 237 11.46 -20.49 -9.27
C ASP A 237 11.31 -21.16 -7.90
N ILE A 238 11.40 -20.37 -6.83
CA ILE A 238 11.23 -20.82 -5.44
C ILE A 238 9.81 -20.57 -4.90
N THR A 239 9.00 -19.81 -5.64
CA THR A 239 7.58 -19.53 -5.40
C THR A 239 6.92 -19.20 -6.75
N THR A 240 5.59 -19.25 -6.82
CA THR A 240 4.80 -18.95 -8.03
C THR A 240 4.29 -17.51 -8.08
N ALA A 241 4.43 -16.74 -7.00
CA ALA A 241 4.02 -15.33 -6.95
C ALA A 241 4.82 -14.53 -5.92
N MET A 242 5.37 -13.39 -6.35
CA MET A 242 6.15 -12.49 -5.49
C MET A 242 5.68 -11.04 -5.55
N ILE A 243 5.80 -10.32 -4.44
CA ILE A 243 5.72 -8.86 -4.40
C ILE A 243 7.07 -8.33 -3.94
N TYR A 244 7.58 -7.28 -4.59
CA TYR A 244 8.75 -6.56 -4.11
C TYR A 244 8.36 -5.35 -3.27
N ALA A 245 9.23 -4.99 -2.33
CA ALA A 245 9.13 -3.78 -1.56
C ALA A 245 10.51 -3.17 -1.28
N MET A 246 10.51 -1.86 -1.07
CA MET A 246 11.63 -1.12 -0.50
C MET A 246 11.51 -1.12 1.03
N ASP A 247 12.58 -1.46 1.76
CA ASP A 247 12.60 -1.27 3.22
C ASP A 247 12.66 0.24 3.51
N LEU A 248 11.60 0.81 4.09
CA LEU A 248 11.53 2.21 4.50
C LEU A 248 11.86 2.39 5.99
N THR A 249 12.09 1.30 6.73
CA THR A 249 12.39 1.33 8.16
C THR A 249 13.58 2.24 8.52
N PRO A 250 14.68 2.31 7.74
CA PRO A 250 15.79 3.22 8.03
C PRO A 250 15.37 4.70 8.12
N LEU A 251 14.43 5.14 7.27
CA LEU A 251 13.92 6.52 7.27
C LEU A 251 13.15 6.88 8.54
N ILE A 252 12.65 5.86 9.25
CA ILE A 252 11.89 6.02 10.50
C ILE A 252 12.84 5.97 11.69
N LYS A 253 13.75 4.99 11.72
CA LYS A 253 14.72 4.83 12.82
C LYS A 253 15.73 5.98 12.90
N ASN A 254 16.04 6.61 11.77
CA ASN A 254 16.86 7.81 11.74
C ASN A 254 16.12 8.93 10.98
N PRO A 255 15.40 9.82 11.70
CA PRO A 255 14.68 10.93 11.09
C PRO A 255 15.55 11.94 10.35
N GLN A 256 16.88 11.92 10.54
CA GLN A 256 17.82 12.81 9.85
C GLN A 256 18.17 12.37 8.43
N ILE A 257 17.84 11.12 8.04
CA ILE A 257 18.07 10.66 6.67
C ILE A 257 17.14 11.46 5.74
N ASP A 258 17.71 12.11 4.73
CA ASP A 258 16.91 12.77 3.71
C ASP A 258 16.20 11.74 2.82
N VAL A 259 14.91 11.96 2.55
CA VAL A 259 14.07 11.01 1.82
C VAL A 259 14.48 10.93 0.35
N ILE A 260 14.91 12.04 -0.25
CA ILE A 260 15.32 12.10 -1.65
C ILE A 260 16.68 11.42 -1.81
N GLU A 261 17.64 11.71 -0.93
CA GLU A 261 18.95 11.05 -0.92
C GLU A 261 18.81 9.54 -0.74
N TYR A 262 17.92 9.09 0.15
CA TYR A 262 17.66 7.68 0.38
C TYR A 262 17.23 6.95 -0.91
N VAL A 263 16.25 7.48 -1.63
CA VAL A 263 15.75 6.87 -2.88
C VAL A 263 16.77 7.00 -4.00
N SER A 264 17.43 8.16 -4.11
CA SER A 264 18.47 8.40 -5.13
C SER A 264 19.62 7.41 -5.00
N SER A 265 19.97 7.01 -3.78
CA SER A 265 21.03 6.01 -3.55
C SER A 265 20.72 4.65 -4.20
N TYR A 266 19.45 4.22 -4.27
CA TYR A 266 19.08 2.98 -4.98
C TYR A 266 19.21 3.13 -6.50
N VAL A 267 18.86 4.30 -7.04
CA VAL A 267 19.00 4.59 -8.48
C VAL A 267 20.49 4.59 -8.88
N ASP A 268 21.34 5.19 -8.05
CA ASP A 268 22.78 5.21 -8.27
C ASP A 268 23.38 3.81 -8.20
N LYS A 269 22.98 2.99 -7.22
CA LYS A 269 23.39 1.57 -7.14
C LYS A 269 22.99 0.79 -8.38
N PHE A 270 21.75 0.93 -8.86
CA PHE A 270 21.30 0.28 -10.08
C PHE A 270 22.14 0.71 -11.29
N SER A 271 22.39 2.01 -11.45
CA SER A 271 23.24 2.54 -12.52
C SER A 271 24.66 1.97 -12.49
N GLN A 272 25.24 1.87 -11.30
CA GLN A 272 26.56 1.27 -11.09
C GLN A 272 26.56 -0.23 -11.42
N GLU A 273 25.55 -0.98 -10.99
CA GLU A 273 25.43 -2.41 -11.25
C GLU A 273 25.31 -2.71 -12.75
N VAL A 274 24.44 -1.98 -13.46
CA VAL A 274 24.29 -2.09 -14.92
C VAL A 274 25.62 -1.80 -15.62
N SER A 275 26.28 -0.70 -15.26
CA SER A 275 27.57 -0.33 -15.82
C SER A 275 28.63 -1.40 -15.56
N ALA A 276 28.67 -1.95 -14.34
CA ALA A 276 29.62 -3.00 -13.97
C ALA A 276 29.36 -4.32 -14.73
N ARG A 277 28.10 -4.71 -14.91
CA ARG A 277 27.73 -5.91 -15.70
C ARG A 277 28.16 -5.77 -17.16
N ILE A 278 27.90 -4.61 -17.78
CA ILE A 278 28.31 -4.35 -19.18
C ILE A 278 29.82 -4.36 -19.32
N ARG A 279 30.57 -3.72 -18.41
CA ARG A 279 32.05 -3.69 -18.44
C ARG A 279 32.70 -5.08 -18.35
N LYS A 280 32.02 -6.10 -17.82
CA LYS A 280 32.56 -7.48 -17.78
C LYS A 280 32.64 -8.14 -19.16
N VAL A 281 31.93 -7.61 -20.15
CA VAL A 281 31.82 -8.18 -21.50
C VAL A 281 32.23 -7.19 -22.61
N LEU A 282 32.79 -6.02 -22.26
CA LEU A 282 33.47 -5.10 -23.16
C LEU A 282 34.98 -5.34 -23.13
#